data_AF-A0A2M8L191-F1
#
_entry.id   AF-A0A2M8L191-F1
#
_cell.length_a   1.000
_cell.length_b   1.000
_cell.length_c   1.000
_cell.angle_alpha   90.00
_cell.angle_beta   90.00
_cell.angle_gamma   90.00
#
_symmetry.space_group_name_H-M   'P 1'
#
loop_
_entity.id
_entity.type
_entity.pdbx_description
1 polymer ?
#
loop_
_entity_poly.entity_id
_entity_poly.type
_entity_poly.pdbx_seq_one_letter_code
_entity_poly.pdbx_strand_id
1 'polypeptide(L)'
;MSNENEGSNSLIFGFLGLVAGTIGGILLAPKTGSETREEMIKKIRDIFGIYSTEFREKFEKIREVVEKRLIALKKAGSQIDNEKYMEVVDEVITDFKSDINTTKDGFEKLAKYLKKDWEKIKKTLA
;
A
#
# COMPACT_ATOMS: atom_id res chain seq x y z
N MET A 1 -29.16 28.21 29.71
CA MET A 1 -27.88 28.69 29.15
C MET A 1 -27.34 27.57 28.27
N SER A 2 -27.35 27.79 26.96
CA SER A 2 -26.81 26.90 25.93
C SER A 2 -25.29 27.02 25.82
N ASN A 3 -24.63 25.91 25.50
CA ASN A 3 -23.67 25.70 24.40
C ASN A 3 -23.00 24.34 24.64
N GLU A 4 -23.34 23.29 23.90
CA GLU A 4 -22.93 23.01 22.51
C GLU A 4 -21.40 22.91 22.37
N ASN A 5 -20.92 21.68 22.32
CA ASN A 5 -19.93 21.25 21.35
C ASN A 5 -20.38 19.89 20.82
N GLU A 6 -21.03 19.93 19.66
CA GLU A 6 -21.25 18.80 18.78
C GLU A 6 -19.89 18.30 18.23
N GLY A 7 -19.79 17.02 17.90
CA GLY A 7 -18.56 16.52 17.29
C GLY A 7 -18.47 15.02 16.97
N SER A 8 -19.59 14.39 16.63
CA SER A 8 -19.68 13.16 15.83
C SER A 8 -19.19 11.83 16.41
N ASN A 9 -20.18 11.01 16.75
CA ASN A 9 -20.12 9.56 16.76
C ASN A 9 -19.47 8.99 15.48
N SER A 10 -18.49 8.10 15.64
CA SER A 10 -18.26 7.05 14.66
C SER A 10 -17.69 5.77 15.32
N LEU A 11 -18.54 5.12 16.12
CA LEU A 11 -18.58 3.67 16.14
C LEU A 11 -19.00 3.21 14.73
N ILE A 12 -18.04 3.04 13.82
CA ILE A 12 -18.26 2.44 12.50
C ILE A 12 -17.38 1.21 12.33
N PHE A 13 -17.92 0.11 12.84
CA PHE A 13 -18.07 -1.18 12.17
C PHE A 13 -16.90 -1.68 11.29
N GLY A 14 -16.23 -2.74 11.77
CA GLY A 14 -15.34 -3.55 10.94
C GLY A 14 -14.82 -4.87 11.52
N PHE A 15 -15.32 -5.35 12.67
CA PHE A 15 -14.99 -6.69 13.19
C PHE A 15 -16.08 -7.75 12.95
N LEU A 16 -17.14 -7.43 12.18
CA LEU A 16 -18.17 -8.39 11.81
C LEU A 16 -17.84 -9.00 10.44
N GLY A 17 -16.94 -9.98 10.48
CA GLY A 17 -16.57 -10.76 9.31
C GLY A 17 -15.27 -11.51 9.53
N LEU A 18 -15.24 -12.39 10.53
CA LEU A 18 -14.31 -13.51 10.60
C LEU A 18 -14.47 -14.36 9.33
N VAL A 19 -13.82 -13.94 8.23
CA VAL A 19 -13.58 -14.79 7.08
C VAL A 19 -12.20 -15.38 7.29
N ALA A 20 -12.14 -16.69 7.52
CA ALA A 20 -10.92 -17.46 7.54
C ALA A 20 -10.07 -17.11 6.30
N GLY A 21 -8.93 -16.43 6.53
CA GLY A 21 -8.07 -15.92 5.46
C GLY A 21 -7.35 -14.64 5.91
N THR A 22 -6.22 -14.82 6.59
CA THR A 22 -5.35 -13.81 7.24
C THR A 22 -4.64 -12.86 6.28
N ILE A 23 -5.33 -12.30 5.29
CA ILE A 23 -4.73 -11.39 4.29
C ILE A 23 -5.08 -9.93 4.53
N GLY A 24 -6.16 -9.64 5.25
CA GLY A 24 -6.53 -8.26 5.58
C GLY A 24 -5.76 -7.68 6.79
N GLY A 25 -5.56 -8.46 7.86
CA GLY A 25 -5.17 -7.93 9.17
C GLY A 25 -3.70 -7.51 9.32
N ILE A 26 -2.78 -8.06 8.52
CA ILE A 26 -1.35 -7.69 8.55
C ILE A 26 -1.03 -6.60 7.51
N LEU A 27 -1.81 -6.54 6.43
CA LEU A 27 -1.56 -5.72 5.25
C LEU A 27 -2.26 -4.35 5.38
N LEU A 28 -3.50 -4.30 5.88
CA LEU A 28 -4.25 -3.05 6.09
C LEU A 28 -3.98 -2.36 7.43
N ALA A 29 -3.03 -2.86 8.24
CA ALA A 29 -2.66 -2.18 9.47
C ALA A 29 -1.71 -1.01 9.12
N PRO A 30 -2.14 0.27 9.21
CA PRO A 30 -1.19 1.36 9.12
C PRO A 30 -0.17 1.14 10.22
N LYS A 31 1.13 1.10 9.88
CA LYS A 31 2.19 1.13 10.89
C LYS A 31 2.14 2.49 11.59
N THR A 32 1.21 2.65 12.52
CA THR A 32 1.09 3.78 13.43
C THR A 32 2.18 3.65 14.48
N GLY A 33 3.40 3.98 14.09
CA GLY A 33 4.58 4.01 14.95
C GLY A 33 5.65 4.88 14.31
N SER A 34 6.13 5.86 15.06
CA SER A 34 7.18 6.82 14.73
C SER A 34 8.45 6.21 14.12
N GLU A 35 8.71 4.92 14.33
CA GLU A 35 9.79 4.13 13.71
C GLU A 35 9.71 4.05 12.17
N THR A 36 8.53 4.26 11.58
CA THR A 36 8.30 3.96 10.15
C THR A 36 8.58 5.16 9.23
N ARG A 37 8.51 6.39 9.73
CA ARG A 37 8.51 7.60 8.90
C ARG A 37 9.89 7.87 8.28
N GLU A 38 10.94 7.84 9.10
CA GLU A 38 12.31 8.08 8.62
C GLU A 38 12.84 6.94 7.76
N GLU A 39 12.55 5.68 8.10
CA GLU A 39 12.96 4.53 7.29
C GLU A 39 12.33 4.56 5.90
N MET A 40 11.05 4.94 5.82
CA MET A 40 10.40 5.12 4.52
C MET A 40 11.04 6.24 3.74
N ILE A 41 11.33 7.39 4.37
CA ILE A 41 11.99 8.48 3.64
C ILE A 41 13.40 8.10 3.21
N LYS A 42 14.17 7.35 4.03
CA LYS A 42 15.46 6.77 3.62
C LYS A 42 15.29 5.86 2.41
N LYS A 43 14.29 4.97 2.40
CA LYS A 43 14.00 4.12 1.24
C LYS A 43 13.61 4.91 0.01
N ILE A 44 12.80 5.96 0.15
CA ILE A 44 12.41 6.84 -0.95
C ILE A 44 13.65 7.57 -1.49
N ARG A 45 14.54 8.02 -0.62
CA ARG A 45 15.82 8.59 -1.03
C ARG A 45 16.69 7.56 -1.76
N ASP A 46 16.74 6.32 -1.31
CA ASP A 46 17.54 5.28 -1.96
C ASP A 46 16.96 4.88 -3.34
N ILE A 47 15.63 4.88 -3.47
CA ILE A 47 14.93 4.53 -4.71
C ILE A 47 14.92 5.69 -5.71
N PHE A 48 14.62 6.91 -5.25
CA PHE A 48 14.36 8.06 -6.12
C PHE A 48 15.40 9.17 -6.03
N GLY A 49 16.30 9.13 -5.04
CA GLY A 49 17.20 10.24 -4.73
C GLY A 49 16.51 11.41 -4.04
N ILE A 50 15.23 11.28 -3.67
CA ILE A 50 14.39 12.38 -3.18
C ILE A 50 14.07 12.17 -1.70
N TYR A 51 14.19 13.23 -0.91
CA TYR A 51 13.73 13.26 0.48
C TYR A 51 12.48 14.14 0.55
N SER A 52 11.29 13.55 0.46
CA SER A 52 10.02 14.30 0.49
C SER A 52 8.90 13.51 1.17
N THR A 53 8.21 14.19 2.08
CA THR A 53 7.02 13.68 2.78
C THR A 53 5.85 13.45 1.82
N GLU A 54 5.67 14.30 0.81
CA GLU A 54 4.64 14.12 -0.22
C GLU A 54 4.90 12.84 -1.02
N PHE A 55 6.17 12.59 -1.32
CA PHE A 55 6.57 11.40 -2.05
C PHE A 55 6.36 10.13 -1.23
N ARG A 56 6.47 10.24 0.10
CA ARG A 56 6.09 9.17 1.02
C ARG A 56 4.59 8.89 0.95
N GLU A 57 3.75 9.90 0.99
CA GLU A 57 2.31 9.71 0.89
C GLU A 57 1.93 9.06 -0.46
N LYS A 58 2.58 9.47 -1.55
CA LYS A 58 2.39 8.84 -2.87
C LYS A 58 2.85 7.38 -2.88
N PHE A 59 4.02 7.08 -2.30
CA PHE A 59 4.53 5.72 -2.18
C PHE A 59 3.60 4.83 -1.33
N GLU A 60 3.08 5.33 -0.21
CA GLU A 60 2.10 4.62 0.61
C GLU A 60 0.82 4.33 -0.18
N LYS A 61 0.30 5.32 -0.92
CA LYS A 61 -0.88 5.14 -1.79
C LYS A 61 -0.65 4.07 -2.85
N ILE A 62 0.51 4.02 -3.51
CA ILE A 62 0.82 2.97 -4.49
C ILE A 62 0.74 1.59 -3.84
N ARG A 63 1.38 1.42 -2.67
CA ARG A 63 1.37 0.14 -1.95
C ARG A 63 -0.05 -0.26 -1.58
N GLU A 64 -0.83 0.68 -1.06
CA GLU A 64 -2.22 0.48 -0.69
C GLU A 64 -3.07 0.06 -1.89
N VAL A 65 -2.88 0.69 -3.05
CA VAL A 65 -3.61 0.34 -4.27
C VAL A 65 -3.20 -1.03 -4.80
N VAL A 66 -1.90 -1.35 -4.86
CA VAL A 66 -1.41 -2.70 -5.21
C VAL A 66 -2.07 -3.74 -4.31
N GLU A 67 -2.04 -3.51 -3.00
CA GLU A 67 -2.62 -4.41 -2.03
C GLU A 67 -4.13 -4.58 -2.20
N LYS A 68 -4.88 -3.47 -2.36
CA LYS A 68 -6.33 -3.51 -2.62
C LYS A 68 -6.66 -4.32 -3.87
N ARG A 69 -5.89 -4.17 -4.94
CA ARG A 69 -6.04 -4.96 -6.18
C ARG A 69 -5.79 -6.45 -5.91
N LEU A 70 -4.75 -6.79 -5.16
CA LEU A 70 -4.47 -8.18 -4.78
C LEU A 70 -5.59 -8.76 -3.90
N ILE A 71 -6.07 -8.02 -2.91
CA ILE A 71 -7.19 -8.47 -2.07
C ILE A 71 -8.44 -8.70 -2.94
N ALA A 72 -8.74 -7.81 -3.88
CA ALA A 72 -9.87 -7.95 -4.79
C ALA A 72 -9.72 -9.20 -5.68
N LEU A 73 -8.54 -9.44 -6.24
CA LEU A 73 -8.24 -10.63 -7.04
C LEU A 73 -8.40 -11.93 -6.22
N LYS A 74 -7.86 -11.96 -5.00
CA LYS A 74 -8.01 -13.13 -4.13
C LYS A 74 -9.47 -13.35 -3.73
N LYS A 75 -10.21 -12.28 -3.40
CA LYS A 75 -11.65 -12.36 -3.09
C LYS A 75 -12.48 -12.86 -4.28
N ALA A 76 -12.07 -12.52 -5.51
CA ALA A 76 -12.67 -13.03 -6.74
C ALA A 76 -12.32 -14.51 -7.02
N GLY A 77 -11.57 -15.18 -6.14
CA GLY A 77 -11.13 -16.56 -6.31
C GLY A 77 -9.98 -16.72 -7.32
N SER A 78 -9.37 -15.62 -7.77
CA SER A 78 -8.20 -15.69 -8.65
C SER A 78 -6.97 -16.11 -7.86
N GLN A 79 -6.22 -17.05 -8.42
CA GLN A 79 -4.89 -17.37 -7.92
C GLN A 79 -3.96 -16.21 -8.25
N ILE A 80 -3.34 -15.65 -7.22
CA ILE A 80 -2.31 -14.62 -7.39
C ILE A 80 -0.99 -15.37 -7.46
N ASP A 81 -0.43 -15.42 -8.66
CA ASP A 81 0.92 -15.88 -8.90
C ASP A 81 1.87 -14.69 -9.07
N ASN A 82 3.14 -15.00 -9.34
CA ASN A 82 4.17 -13.99 -9.50
C ASN A 82 3.88 -13.05 -10.68
N GLU A 83 3.33 -13.59 -11.77
CA GLU A 83 3.03 -12.85 -12.99
C GLU A 83 1.90 -11.85 -12.74
N LYS A 84 0.79 -12.30 -12.14
CA LYS A 84 -0.33 -11.45 -11.77
C LYS A 84 0.07 -10.36 -10.79
N TYR A 85 0.94 -10.67 -9.83
CA TYR A 85 1.49 -9.68 -8.92
C TYR A 85 2.33 -8.62 -9.65
N MET A 86 3.21 -9.04 -10.57
CA MET A 86 4.02 -8.12 -11.36
C MET A 86 3.14 -7.21 -12.24
N GLU A 87 2.10 -7.76 -12.87
CA GLU A 87 1.14 -7.01 -13.68
C GLU A 87 0.43 -5.96 -12.83
N VAL A 88 -0.10 -6.32 -11.66
CA VAL A 88 -0.74 -5.36 -10.73
C VAL A 88 0.24 -4.27 -10.31
N VAL A 89 1.49 -4.61 -10.02
CA VAL A 89 2.52 -3.61 -9.67
C VAL A 89 2.78 -2.66 -10.83
N ASP A 90 2.93 -3.18 -12.05
CA ASP A 90 3.20 -2.36 -13.23
C ASP A 90 2.02 -1.46 -13.60
N GLU A 91 0.78 -1.97 -13.50
CA GLU A 91 -0.44 -1.19 -13.68
C GLU A 91 -0.49 -0.03 -12.68
N VAL A 92 -0.34 -0.31 -11.39
CA VAL A 92 -0.43 0.74 -10.37
C VAL A 92 0.70 1.76 -10.53
N ILE A 93 1.93 1.33 -10.84
CA ILE A 93 3.02 2.27 -11.12
C ILE A 93 2.72 3.15 -12.33
N THR A 94 2.06 2.59 -13.35
CA THR A 94 1.65 3.33 -14.55
C THR A 94 0.54 4.32 -14.23
N ASP A 95 -0.46 3.95 -13.44
CA ASP A 95 -1.53 4.85 -12.99
C ASP A 95 -0.96 6.03 -12.21
N PHE A 96 -0.01 5.75 -11.32
CA PHE A 96 0.66 6.77 -10.52
C PHE A 96 1.80 7.48 -11.27
N LYS A 97 2.06 7.14 -12.53
CA LYS A 97 3.12 7.78 -13.32
C LYS A 97 2.88 9.27 -13.53
N SER A 98 1.61 9.64 -13.66
CA SER A 98 1.12 11.01 -13.75
C SER A 98 1.24 11.74 -12.41
N ASP A 99 0.94 11.03 -11.32
CA ASP A 99 0.88 11.59 -9.98
C ASP A 99 2.27 11.80 -9.38
N ILE A 100 3.22 10.95 -9.73
CA ILE A 100 4.59 11.02 -9.23
C ILE A 100 5.45 11.69 -10.29
N ASN A 101 5.76 12.98 -10.09
CA ASN A 101 6.66 13.72 -10.97
C ASN A 101 8.12 13.26 -10.78
N THR A 102 8.44 12.02 -11.17
CA THR A 102 9.78 11.41 -11.05
C THR A 102 10.30 10.91 -12.38
N THR A 103 11.58 10.54 -12.39
CA THR A 103 12.26 10.06 -13.60
C THR A 103 11.86 8.62 -13.92
N LYS A 104 12.03 8.22 -15.18
CA LYS A 104 11.86 6.82 -15.62
C LYS A 104 12.65 5.84 -14.74
N ASP A 105 13.86 6.20 -14.34
CA ASP A 105 14.71 5.41 -13.44
C ASP A 105 14.09 5.23 -12.04
N GLY A 106 13.47 6.30 -11.50
CA GLY A 106 12.73 6.22 -10.24
C GLY A 106 11.58 5.22 -10.29
N PHE A 107 10.78 5.25 -11.37
CA PHE A 107 9.70 4.28 -11.58
C PHE A 107 10.21 2.84 -11.72
N GLU A 108 11.29 2.63 -12.46
CA GLU A 108 11.90 1.30 -12.60
C GLU A 108 12.42 0.76 -11.27
N LYS A 109 13.02 1.61 -10.43
CA LYS A 109 13.47 1.24 -9.09
C LYS A 109 12.31 0.95 -8.15
N LEU A 110 11.23 1.72 -8.24
CA LEU A 110 10.00 1.46 -7.50
C LEU A 110 9.40 0.10 -7.89
N ALA A 111 9.27 -0.16 -9.19
CA ALA A 111 8.77 -1.42 -9.72
C ALA A 111 9.62 -2.59 -9.22
N LYS A 112 10.95 -2.47 -9.33
CA LYS A 112 11.87 -3.47 -8.79
C LYS A 112 11.71 -3.67 -7.28
N TYR A 113 11.52 -2.60 -6.51
CA TYR A 113 11.33 -2.68 -5.07
C TYR A 113 10.03 -3.42 -4.71
N LEU A 114 8.91 -3.04 -5.32
CA LEU A 114 7.62 -3.70 -5.09
C LEU A 114 7.65 -5.15 -5.58
N LYS A 115 8.18 -5.42 -6.77
CA LYS A 115 8.34 -6.79 -7.30
C LYS A 115 9.16 -7.69 -6.38
N LYS A 116 10.18 -7.17 -5.69
CA LYS A 116 10.95 -7.91 -4.68
C LYS A 116 10.15 -8.28 -3.44
N ASP A 117 9.13 -7.50 -3.08
CA ASP A 117 8.26 -7.82 -1.94
C ASP A 117 7.33 -9.01 -2.25
N TRP A 118 7.27 -9.52 -3.48
CA TRP A 118 6.55 -10.74 -3.87
C TRP A 118 6.84 -11.92 -2.92
N GLU A 119 8.10 -12.14 -2.57
CA GLU A 119 8.53 -13.26 -1.72
C GLU A 119 7.90 -13.22 -0.32
N LYS A 120 7.54 -12.03 0.16
CA LYS A 120 6.82 -11.82 1.42
C LYS A 120 5.32 -11.97 1.19
N ILE A 121 4.81 -11.33 0.14
CA ILE A 121 3.39 -11.34 -0.21
C ILE A 121 2.89 -12.76 -0.47
N LYS A 122 3.63 -13.59 -1.23
CA LYS A 122 3.25 -14.99 -1.49
C LYS A 122 3.08 -15.81 -0.21
N LYS A 123 3.87 -15.53 0.85
CA LYS A 123 3.76 -16.22 2.15
C LYS A 123 2.52 -15.80 2.93
N THR A 124 2.03 -14.59 2.69
CA THR A 124 0.77 -14.08 3.27
C THR A 124 -0.43 -14.53 2.44
N LEU A 125 -0.25 -14.71 1.12
CA LEU A 125 -1.29 -15.16 0.20
C LEU A 125 -1.49 -16.68 0.21
N ALA A 126 -0.47 -17.47 0.57
CA ALA A 126 -0.56 -18.91 0.83
C ALA A 126 -1.39 -19.20 2.08
#